data_AF-A0A4Q0YJU9-F1
#
_entry.id   AF-A0A4Q0YJU9-F1
#
_cell.length_a   1.000
_cell.length_b   1.000
_cell.length_c   1.000
_cell.angle_alpha   90.00
_cell.angle_beta   90.00
_cell.angle_gamma   90.00
#
_symmetry.space_group_name_H-M   'P 1'
#
loop_
_entity.id
_entity.type
_entity.pdbx_description
1 polymer ?
#
loop_
_entity_poly.entity_id
_entity_poly.type
_entity_poly.pdbx_seq_one_letter_code
_entity_poly.pdbx_strand_id
1 'polypeptide(L)'
;MNKEIELFCDGSVNPKTNIGFGAFFIYNKDTQNQNINIKMFKETSSTKLELEVLLWALKEQEDGQCDKVYTDCQNILTLLDRREKLEKNSFLTSSKKELKNSELYKDFYRQNDRLELSFIKIKGHKKSSLKDSIDNLFNLVDKASRQALREFNEKEGK
;
A
#
# COMPACT_ATOMS: atom_id res chain seq x y z
N MET A 1 24.40 14.19 -1.75
CA MET A 1 23.93 12.96 -1.07
C MET A 1 22.54 12.70 -1.61
N ASN A 2 22.30 11.57 -2.27
CA ASN A 2 20.92 11.24 -2.68
C ASN A 2 20.09 11.04 -1.41
N LYS A 3 19.02 11.83 -1.28
CA LYS A 3 18.05 11.69 -0.20
C LYS A 3 17.26 10.42 -0.49
N GLU A 4 17.46 9.40 0.32
CA GLU A 4 16.67 8.17 0.22
C GLU A 4 15.27 8.44 0.79
N ILE A 5 14.26 8.38 -0.08
CA ILE A 5 12.85 8.59 0.27
C ILE A 5 12.18 7.23 0.44
N GLU A 6 11.75 6.95 1.67
CA GLU A 6 11.15 5.69 2.07
C GLU A 6 9.63 5.87 2.26
N LEU A 7 8.83 5.07 1.56
CA LEU A 7 7.38 5.05 1.67
C LEU A 7 6.94 3.89 2.55
N PHE A 8 6.15 4.18 3.57
CA PHE A 8 5.43 3.21 4.38
C PHE A 8 3.95 3.34 4.10
N CYS A 9 3.27 2.24 3.76
CA CYS A 9 1.84 2.25 3.49
C CYS A 9 1.16 0.95 3.94
N ASP A 10 -0.06 1.07 4.45
CA ASP A 10 -0.89 -0.07 4.84
C ASP A 10 -2.39 0.28 4.79
N GLY A 11 -3.25 -0.74 4.82
CA GLY A 11 -4.71 -0.58 4.74
C GLY A 11 -5.48 -1.58 5.60
N SER A 12 -6.60 -1.12 6.17
CA SER A 12 -7.52 -1.96 6.94
C SER A 12 -8.92 -1.88 6.34
N VAL A 13 -9.58 -3.01 6.11
CA VAL A 13 -10.91 -3.10 5.46
C VAL A 13 -11.91 -3.81 6.36
N ASN A 14 -13.14 -3.29 6.41
CA ASN A 14 -14.29 -4.02 6.91
C ASN A 14 -14.90 -4.85 5.75
N PRO A 15 -14.76 -6.19 5.75
CA PRO A 15 -15.22 -7.03 4.64
C PRO A 15 -16.74 -7.10 4.49
N LYS A 16 -17.51 -6.67 5.51
CA LYS A 16 -18.98 -6.63 5.43
C LYS A 16 -19.47 -5.41 4.65
N THR A 17 -18.81 -4.27 4.82
CA THR A 17 -19.21 -3.00 4.21
C THR A 17 -18.39 -2.65 2.96
N ASN A 18 -17.27 -3.34 2.74
CA ASN A 18 -16.26 -2.99 1.73
C ASN A 18 -15.73 -1.55 1.88
N ILE A 19 -15.77 -1.02 3.11
CA ILE A 19 -15.16 0.25 3.48
C ILE A 19 -13.82 -0.05 4.12
N GLY A 20 -12.78 0.65 3.68
CA GLY A 20 -11.45 0.54 4.26
C GLY A 20 -10.81 1.90 4.48
N PHE A 21 -9.78 1.90 5.31
CA PHE A 21 -8.95 3.06 5.57
C PHE A 21 -7.51 2.72 5.23
N GLY A 22 -6.93 3.56 4.39
CA GLY A 22 -5.53 3.52 4.03
C GLY A 22 -4.74 4.53 4.82
N ALA A 23 -3.50 4.19 5.16
CA ALA A 23 -2.56 5.10 5.77
C ALA A 23 -1.20 5.01 5.08
N PHE A 24 -0.53 6.16 4.92
CA PHE A 24 0.85 6.19 4.49
C PHE A 24 1.61 7.35 5.12
N PHE A 25 2.94 7.26 5.16
CA PHE A 25 3.80 8.43 5.33
C PHE A 25 5.10 8.23 4.56
N ILE A 26 5.78 9.35 4.36
CA ILE A 26 7.09 9.41 3.73
C ILE A 26 8.12 9.68 4.80
N TYR A 27 9.08 8.78 4.89
CA TYR A 27 10.19 8.88 5.80
C TYR A 27 11.42 9.39 5.06
N ASN A 28 11.99 10.46 5.60
CA ASN A 28 13.30 10.95 5.24
C ASN A 28 14.16 10.95 6.50
N LYS A 29 15.33 10.30 6.45
CA LYS A 29 16.23 10.14 7.60
C LYS A 29 16.70 11.47 8.19
N ASP A 30 16.80 12.52 7.37
CA ASP A 30 17.27 13.84 7.80
C ASP A 30 16.20 14.60 8.59
N THR A 31 14.93 14.51 8.15
CA THR A 31 13.82 15.24 8.79
C THR A 31 13.10 14.41 9.84
N GLN A 32 13.24 13.08 9.77
CA GLN A 32 12.52 12.09 10.58
C GLN A 32 11.00 12.32 10.60
N ASN A 33 10.46 12.92 9.53
CA ASN A 33 9.04 13.24 9.46
C ASN A 33 8.20 11.95 9.42
N GLN A 34 7.14 11.92 10.21
CA GLN A 34 6.20 10.79 10.35
C GLN A 34 4.75 11.28 10.24
N ASN A 35 4.51 12.34 9.48
CA ASN A 35 3.15 12.85 9.22
C ASN A 35 2.33 11.82 8.45
N ILE A 36 1.47 11.09 9.17
CA ILE A 36 0.62 10.04 8.60
C ILE A 36 -0.55 10.67 7.87
N ASN A 37 -0.68 10.33 6.59
CA ASN A 37 -1.86 10.61 5.80
C ASN A 37 -2.84 9.45 5.95
N ILE A 38 -4.12 9.75 6.17
CA ILE A 38 -5.18 8.74 6.30
C ILE A 38 -6.32 9.08 5.34
N LYS A 39 -6.85 8.07 4.65
CA LYS A 39 -7.96 8.24 3.71
C LYS A 39 -8.91 7.05 3.74
N MET A 40 -10.21 7.34 3.62
CA MET A 40 -11.26 6.33 3.46
C MET A 40 -11.38 5.91 1.99
N PHE A 41 -11.56 4.61 1.77
CA PHE A 41 -11.82 3.97 0.49
C PHE A 41 -13.13 3.19 0.57
N LYS A 42 -13.96 3.29 -0.45
CA LYS A 42 -15.23 2.57 -0.58
C LYS A 42 -15.11 1.50 -1.66
N GLU A 43 -15.96 0.48 -1.57
CA GLU A 43 -15.99 -0.64 -2.54
C GLU A 43 -14.62 -1.30 -2.73
N THR A 44 -13.89 -1.45 -1.62
CA THR A 44 -12.54 -2.02 -1.61
C THR A 44 -12.52 -3.38 -0.91
N SER A 45 -11.39 -4.07 -1.02
CA SER A 45 -11.07 -5.33 -0.36
C SER A 45 -9.63 -5.27 0.10
N SER A 46 -9.17 -6.10 1.05
CA SER A 46 -7.80 -6.00 1.61
C SER A 46 -6.73 -5.86 0.52
N THR A 47 -6.72 -6.77 -0.46
CA THR A 47 -5.73 -6.75 -1.57
C THR A 47 -5.89 -5.60 -2.56
N LYS A 48 -7.10 -5.05 -2.69
CA LYS A 48 -7.38 -3.89 -3.54
C LYS A 48 -6.93 -2.62 -2.82
N LEU A 49 -7.28 -2.49 -1.54
CA LEU A 49 -6.93 -1.36 -0.71
C LEU A 49 -5.41 -1.18 -0.63
N GLU A 50 -4.65 -2.22 -0.34
CA GLU A 50 -3.18 -2.12 -0.25
C GLU A 50 -2.57 -1.49 -1.51
N LEU A 51 -3.08 -1.86 -2.69
CA LEU A 51 -2.64 -1.29 -3.96
C LEU A 51 -3.17 0.14 -4.18
N GLU A 52 -4.41 0.43 -3.81
CA GLU A 52 -4.99 1.77 -3.86
C GLU A 52 -4.23 2.76 -2.96
N VAL A 53 -3.80 2.32 -1.77
CA VAL A 53 -3.03 3.16 -0.84
C VAL A 53 -1.64 3.44 -1.38
N LEU A 54 -0.97 2.43 -1.94
CA LEU A 54 0.31 2.63 -2.60
C LEU A 54 0.19 3.65 -3.74
N LEU A 55 -0.76 3.47 -4.65
CA LEU A 55 -0.97 4.38 -5.77
C LEU A 55 -1.36 5.79 -5.33
N TRP A 56 -2.17 5.90 -4.27
CA TRP A 56 -2.49 7.18 -3.65
C TRP A 56 -1.23 7.86 -3.11
N ALA A 57 -0.41 7.15 -2.33
CA ALA A 57 0.82 7.69 -1.76
C ALA A 57 1.79 8.19 -2.85
N LEU A 58 1.99 7.40 -3.91
CA LEU A 58 2.86 7.75 -5.03
C LEU A 58 2.34 8.97 -5.81
N LYS A 59 1.02 9.18 -5.86
CA LYS A 59 0.41 10.35 -6.50
C LYS A 59 0.63 11.64 -5.71
N GLU A 60 0.63 11.56 -4.37
CA GLU A 60 0.90 12.70 -3.49
C GLU A 60 2.39 13.10 -3.48
N GLN A 61 3.28 12.28 -4.03
CA GLN A 61 4.70 12.63 -4.20
C GLN A 61 4.88 13.50 -5.46
N GLU A 62 4.80 14.83 -5.29
CA GLU A 62 4.92 15.82 -6.37
C GLU A 62 6.24 15.70 -7.16
N ASP A 63 7.35 15.40 -6.47
CA ASP A 63 8.68 15.34 -7.09
C ASP A 63 9.02 13.96 -7.69
N GLY A 64 8.13 12.97 -7.52
CA GLY A 64 8.34 11.62 -8.06
C GLY A 64 9.61 10.93 -7.55
N GLN A 65 10.08 11.26 -6.34
CA GLN A 65 11.17 10.53 -5.70
C GLN A 65 10.60 9.57 -4.66
N CYS A 66 10.76 8.27 -4.92
CA CYS A 66 10.51 7.21 -3.95
C CYS A 66 11.46 6.08 -4.26
N ASP A 67 12.42 5.84 -3.38
CA ASP A 67 13.43 4.80 -3.62
C ASP A 67 12.93 3.45 -3.12
N LYS A 68 12.27 3.44 -1.96
CA LYS A 68 11.88 2.21 -1.25
C LYS A 68 10.44 2.25 -0.78
N VAL A 69 9.71 1.17 -1.02
CA VAL A 69 8.37 0.94 -0.51
C VAL A 69 8.40 -0.21 0.48
N TYR A 70 8.02 0.06 1.72
CA TYR A 70 7.89 -0.93 2.78
C TYR A 70 6.44 -1.36 2.92
N THR A 71 6.18 -2.65 2.73
CA THR A 71 4.84 -3.24 2.83
C THR A 71 4.92 -4.71 3.26
N ASP A 72 3.91 -5.20 3.98
CA ASP A 72 3.73 -6.64 4.23
C ASP A 72 2.77 -7.31 3.24
N CYS A 73 2.23 -6.52 2.28
CA CYS A 73 1.28 -6.95 1.27
C CYS A 73 1.88 -8.01 0.34
N GLN A 74 1.41 -9.25 0.47
CA GLN A 74 1.78 -10.32 -0.45
C GLN A 74 1.28 -10.05 -1.88
N ASN A 75 0.15 -9.37 -2.05
CA ASN A 75 -0.43 -9.11 -3.37
C ASN A 75 0.51 -8.24 -4.23
N ILE A 76 1.02 -7.13 -3.70
CA ILE A 76 1.99 -6.25 -4.38
C ILE A 76 3.22 -7.04 -4.84
N LEU A 77 3.80 -7.85 -3.94
CA LEU A 77 4.98 -8.66 -4.26
C LEU A 77 4.69 -9.67 -5.37
N THR A 78 3.55 -10.37 -5.30
CA THR A 78 3.17 -11.32 -6.37
C THR A 78 2.82 -10.63 -7.69
N LEU A 79 2.38 -9.37 -7.67
CA LEU A 79 2.10 -8.63 -8.90
C LEU A 79 3.39 -8.33 -9.67
N LEU A 80 4.50 -8.05 -8.97
CA LEU A 80 5.82 -7.92 -9.60
C LEU A 80 6.18 -9.20 -10.36
N ASP A 81 6.08 -10.36 -9.70
CA ASP A 81 6.40 -11.66 -10.30
C ASP A 81 5.47 -12.04 -11.47
N ARG A 82 4.22 -11.60 -11.43
CA ARG A 82 3.18 -11.97 -12.41
C ARG A 82 3.08 -11.02 -13.60
N ARG A 83 3.86 -9.95 -13.62
CA ARG A 83 3.75 -8.88 -14.61
C ARG A 83 3.76 -9.38 -16.05
N GLU A 84 4.80 -10.13 -16.43
CA GLU A 84 4.96 -10.63 -17.81
C GLU A 84 3.73 -11.43 -18.26
N LYS A 85 3.21 -12.29 -17.38
CA LYS A 85 2.02 -13.11 -17.66
C LYS A 85 0.76 -12.26 -17.82
N LEU A 86 0.61 -11.23 -16.99
CA LEU A 86 -0.56 -10.33 -17.00
C LEU A 86 -0.55 -9.39 -18.22
N GLU A 87 0.62 -8.90 -18.62
CA GLU A 87 0.74 -8.09 -19.83
C GLU A 87 0.53 -8.95 -21.08
N LYS A 88 1.14 -10.15 -21.14
CA LYS A 88 1.00 -11.09 -22.26
C LYS A 88 -0.44 -11.53 -22.49
N ASN A 89 -1.24 -11.64 -21.44
CA ASN A 89 -2.65 -12.01 -21.56
C ASN A 89 -3.61 -10.81 -21.58
N SER A 90 -3.07 -9.59 -21.74
CA SER A 90 -3.83 -8.34 -21.79
C SER A 90 -4.76 -8.16 -20.58
N PHE A 91 -4.34 -8.62 -19.40
CA PHE A 91 -5.10 -8.58 -18.15
C PHE A 91 -6.44 -9.31 -18.23
N LEU A 92 -6.52 -10.40 -18.99
CA LEU A 92 -7.71 -11.23 -19.13
C LEU A 92 -7.65 -12.51 -18.29
N THR A 93 -8.81 -13.01 -17.88
CA THR A 93 -8.98 -14.36 -17.32
C THR A 93 -8.81 -15.42 -18.39
N SER A 94 -8.69 -16.69 -17.99
CA SER A 94 -8.73 -17.83 -18.92
C SER A 94 -10.03 -17.90 -19.73
N SER A 95 -11.12 -17.33 -19.20
CA SER A 95 -12.42 -17.18 -19.87
C SER A 95 -12.54 -15.89 -20.70
N LYS A 96 -11.42 -15.21 -20.99
CA LYS A 96 -11.34 -13.96 -21.80
C LYS A 96 -12.15 -12.78 -21.22
N LYS A 97 -12.42 -12.78 -19.92
CA LYS A 97 -13.03 -11.62 -19.23
C LYS A 97 -11.93 -10.74 -18.65
N GLU A 98 -12.16 -9.44 -18.56
CA GLU A 98 -11.21 -8.54 -17.91
C GLU A 98 -11.06 -8.89 -16.42
N LEU A 99 -9.82 -8.84 -15.90
CA LEU A 99 -9.55 -9.00 -14.49
C LEU A 99 -10.17 -7.85 -13.70
N LYS A 100 -10.81 -8.14 -12.56
CA LYS A 100 -11.51 -7.15 -11.71
C LYS A 100 -10.68 -5.90 -11.38
N ASN A 101 -9.37 -6.04 -11.19
CA ASN A 101 -8.46 -4.96 -10.80
C ASN A 101 -7.45 -4.64 -11.93
N SER A 102 -7.77 -4.95 -13.19
CA SER A 102 -6.89 -4.75 -14.35
C SER A 102 -6.30 -3.34 -14.39
N GLU A 103 -7.14 -2.32 -14.20
CA GLU A 103 -6.72 -0.92 -14.28
C GLU A 103 -5.76 -0.54 -13.16
N LEU A 104 -6.03 -0.99 -11.93
CA LEU A 104 -5.10 -0.80 -10.81
C LEU A 104 -3.75 -1.47 -11.06
N TYR A 105 -3.73 -2.64 -11.70
CA TYR A 105 -2.47 -3.32 -12.02
C TYR A 105 -1.68 -2.57 -13.10
N LYS A 106 -2.35 -2.07 -14.15
CA LYS A 106 -1.72 -1.22 -15.16
C LYS A 106 -1.14 0.05 -14.55
N ASP A 107 -1.89 0.72 -13.68
CA ASP A 107 -1.45 1.91 -12.97
C ASP A 107 -0.24 1.63 -12.08
N PHE A 108 -0.26 0.51 -11.37
CA PHE A 108 0.87 0.04 -10.57
C PHE A 108 2.13 -0.15 -11.41
N TYR A 109 2.05 -0.89 -12.51
CA TYR A 109 3.22 -1.10 -13.38
C TYR A 109 3.72 0.21 -13.99
N ARG A 110 2.82 1.11 -14.40
CA ARG A 110 3.18 2.43 -14.92
C ARG A 110 3.94 3.28 -13.90
N GLN A 111 3.48 3.30 -12.64
CA GLN A 111 4.20 4.03 -11.59
C GLN A 111 5.50 3.35 -11.21
N ASN A 112 5.51 2.03 -11.14
CA ASN A 112 6.72 1.24 -10.86
C ASN A 112 7.83 1.53 -11.89
N ASP A 113 7.48 1.59 -13.18
CA ASP A 113 8.43 1.88 -14.25
C ASP A 113 8.92 3.32 -14.23
N ARG A 114 8.02 4.27 -13.94
CA ARG A 114 8.37 5.70 -13.88
C ARG A 114 9.34 6.00 -12.74
N LEU A 115 9.18 5.31 -11.61
CA LEU A 115 9.84 5.65 -10.34
C LEU A 115 10.96 4.67 -9.96
N GLU A 116 11.11 3.56 -10.68
CA GLU A 116 12.09 2.51 -10.37
C GLU A 116 12.01 2.00 -8.92
N LEU A 117 10.78 1.75 -8.45
CA LEU A 117 10.50 1.43 -7.03
C LEU A 117 11.18 0.14 -6.57
N SER A 118 11.85 0.20 -5.41
CA SER A 118 12.33 -1.00 -4.71
C SER A 118 11.36 -1.42 -3.61
N PHE A 119 10.82 -2.64 -3.68
CA PHE A 119 9.90 -3.16 -2.66
C PHE A 119 10.63 -3.96 -1.59
N ILE A 120 10.39 -3.62 -0.33
CA ILE A 120 10.94 -4.33 0.83
C ILE A 120 9.79 -4.93 1.63
N LYS A 121 9.79 -6.27 1.68
CA LYS A 121 8.78 -7.03 2.43
C LYS A 121 9.01 -6.91 3.93
N ILE A 122 8.01 -6.41 4.65
CA ILE A 122 7.95 -6.50 6.11
C ILE A 122 7.32 -7.84 6.51
N LYS A 123 7.91 -8.51 7.50
CA LYS A 123 7.27 -9.69 8.10
C LYS A 123 6.21 -9.21 9.09
N GLY A 124 4.94 -9.43 8.78
CA GLY A 124 3.85 -9.13 9.67
C GLY A 124 3.99 -9.81 11.04
N HIS A 125 3.48 -9.15 12.08
CA HIS A 125 3.28 -9.70 13.42
C HIS A 125 4.53 -10.27 14.13
N LYS A 126 5.71 -9.67 13.95
CA LYS A 126 6.88 -9.99 14.78
C LYS A 126 6.61 -9.70 16.27
N LYS A 127 7.14 -10.55 17.16
CA LYS A 127 7.18 -10.29 18.61
C LYS A 127 7.90 -8.97 18.88
N SER A 128 7.43 -8.19 19.87
CA SER A 128 7.99 -6.85 20.15
C SER A 128 9.49 -6.86 20.42
N SER A 129 10.03 -7.91 21.03
CA SER A 129 11.47 -8.08 21.29
C SER A 129 12.32 -8.30 20.03
N LEU A 130 11.69 -8.61 18.90
CA LEU A 130 12.33 -8.87 17.61
C LEU A 130 12.07 -7.76 16.59
N LYS A 131 11.37 -6.68 16.99
CA LYS A 131 11.06 -5.55 16.13
C LYS A 131 12.27 -4.64 15.98
N ASP A 132 12.61 -4.32 14.75
CA ASP A 132 13.60 -3.30 14.43
C ASP A 132 12.95 -1.91 14.22
N SER A 133 13.76 -0.92 13.84
CA SER A 133 13.28 0.44 13.58
C SER A 133 12.28 0.49 12.42
N ILE A 134 12.47 -0.32 11.38
CA ILE A 134 11.58 -0.38 10.20
C ILE A 134 10.23 -1.01 10.59
N ASP A 135 10.24 -2.07 11.41
CA ASP A 135 9.01 -2.66 11.95
C ASP A 135 8.23 -1.62 12.77
N ASN A 136 8.92 -0.77 13.54
CA ASN A 136 8.30 0.28 14.33
C ASN A 136 7.69 1.39 13.46
N LEU A 137 8.39 1.82 12.41
CA LEU A 137 7.88 2.76 11.41
C LEU A 137 6.65 2.20 10.69
N PHE A 138 6.70 0.95 10.24
CA PHE A 138 5.56 0.29 9.60
C PHE A 138 4.35 0.16 10.53
N ASN A 139 4.55 -0.12 11.83
CA ASN A 139 3.45 -0.17 12.79
C ASN A 139 2.67 1.15 12.91
N LEU A 140 3.25 2.29 12.52
CA LEU A 140 2.55 3.58 12.56
C LEU A 140 1.38 3.60 11.57
N VAL A 141 1.61 3.16 10.32
CA VAL A 141 0.56 3.11 9.29
C VAL A 141 -0.46 2.01 9.57
N ASP A 142 -0.01 0.83 10.03
CA ASP A 142 -0.88 -0.28 10.42
C ASP A 142 -1.80 0.08 11.59
N LYS A 143 -1.29 0.78 12.60
CA LYS A 143 -2.13 1.28 13.71
C LYS A 143 -3.09 2.37 13.24
N ALA A 144 -2.62 3.31 12.42
CA ALA A 144 -3.43 4.43 11.94
C ALA A 144 -4.62 3.96 11.09
N SER A 145 -4.38 3.05 10.13
CA SER A 145 -5.42 2.49 9.26
C SER A 145 -6.49 1.73 10.07
N ARG A 146 -6.08 0.88 11.01
CA ARG A 146 -6.98 0.12 11.89
C ARG A 146 -7.75 1.01 12.85
N GLN A 147 -7.11 2.01 13.44
CA GLN A 147 -7.77 2.95 14.34
C GLN A 147 -8.86 3.74 13.61
N ALA A 148 -8.55 4.29 12.43
CA ALA A 148 -9.50 5.03 11.63
C ALA A 148 -10.72 4.16 11.23
N LEU A 149 -10.47 2.91 10.81
CA LEU A 149 -11.55 1.97 10.51
C LEU A 149 -12.42 1.67 11.75
N ARG A 150 -11.80 1.47 12.92
CA ARG A 150 -12.53 1.19 14.16
C ARG A 150 -13.41 2.37 14.55
N GLU A 151 -12.86 3.58 14.57
CA GLU A 151 -13.61 4.80 14.89
C GLU A 151 -14.77 5.04 13.93
N PHE A 152 -14.57 4.74 12.64
CA PHE A 152 -15.65 4.80 11.64
C PHE A 152 -16.75 3.79 11.95
N ASN A 153 -16.41 2.51 12.16
CA ASN A 153 -17.40 1.48 12.46
C ASN A 153 -18.15 1.74 13.78
N GLU A 154 -17.50 2.33 14.79
CA GLU A 154 -18.13 2.72 16.06
C GLU A 154 -19.11 3.90 15.91
N LYS A 155 -18.89 4.78 14.93
CA LYS A 155 -19.81 5.89 14.63
C LYS A 155 -21.00 5.42 13.80
N GLU A 156 -20.79 4.58 12.79
CA GLU A 156 -21.85 4.06 11.92
C GLU A 156 -22.70 2.97 12.58
N GLY A 157 -22.17 2.30 13.60
CA GLY A 157 -22.89 1.31 14.40
C GLY A 157 -23.72 1.89 15.56
N LYS A 158 -23.68 3.21 15.74
CA LYS A 158 -24.54 3.97 16.66
C LYS A 158 -25.68 4.60 15.89
#